data_AF-G4HCJ1-F1
#
_entry.id   AF-G4HCJ1-F1
#
_cell.length_a   1.000
_cell.length_b   1.000
_cell.length_c   1.000
_cell.angle_alpha   90.00
_cell.angle_beta   90.00
_cell.angle_gamma   90.00
#
_symmetry.space_group_name_H-M   'P 1'
#
loop_
_entity.id
_entity.type
_entity.pdbx_description
1 polymer ?
#
loop_
_entity_poly.entity_id
_entity_poly.type
_entity_poly.pdbx_seq_one_letter_code
_entity_poly.pdbx_strand_id
1 'polypeptide(L)'
;MVFCGSFWYMHRFNVTGINGDFLARLAGRASFLGCIQDGPQNMILRFFCCSETPKPKQDKEKTTILTNQNMKPLNDYGWNEDWDRAAKEALQSIQRDKRLVPARIVAQFSKQYRIVTPDGEMTAAVTGKYEYEAASKSDFPAVGDWVMVEPLQGEPRAVIHQLLPRKSAFSRREAGSVPDEQVIAANIDTVFIVNALNKDFNIRKIERYLIAVWESGAQPVVLLTKADLCDSPESHAALVEAAAPGVPVHAVSSLLDQGKEQLQGYLTPGTTVAVTGSSGAGKSTLLNWLSGQDVQRVQSIREEDARGRHTTTHRELFVLPGGAIMVDTPGMRELQLWESEDGWEAAFADISSLAAQCRFHDCRHEKEDGCAVQEALQAGTLDADRYANYRKTERELAHQARKEQANTRRQKKQSKKPGGKHAARSRNAHAGSYFELMDE
;
A
#
# COMPACT_ATOMS: atom_id res chain seq x y z
N MET A 1 28.49 55.62 6.35
CA MET A 1 29.23 55.48 5.08
C MET A 1 28.26 54.95 4.04
N VAL A 2 28.07 55.72 2.97
CA VAL A 2 27.25 55.36 1.80
C VAL A 2 28.07 54.41 0.93
N PHE A 3 27.45 53.34 0.44
CA PHE A 3 28.07 52.32 -0.39
C PHE A 3 28.17 52.80 -1.85
N CYS A 4 29.40 52.98 -2.35
CA CYS A 4 29.72 52.90 -3.78
C CYS A 4 31.24 52.70 -3.95
N GLY A 5 31.65 51.67 -4.69
CA GLY A 5 32.95 51.58 -5.39
C GLY A 5 34.24 51.60 -4.55
N SER A 6 34.76 50.41 -4.26
CA SER A 6 36.19 50.03 -4.19
C SER A 6 37.28 51.10 -3.99
N PHE A 7 37.31 51.88 -2.91
CA PHE A 7 38.51 52.52 -2.35
C PHE A 7 38.22 52.99 -0.91
N TRP A 8 39.07 52.65 0.08
CA TRP A 8 39.03 53.26 1.41
C TRP A 8 40.09 54.38 1.49
N TYR A 9 39.65 55.62 1.74
CA TYR A 9 40.51 56.73 2.17
C TYR A 9 40.73 56.62 3.69
N MET A 10 41.99 56.63 4.15
CA MET A 10 42.33 56.59 5.58
C MET A 10 42.57 58.00 6.14
N HIS A 11 42.10 58.25 7.36
CA HIS A 11 42.31 59.50 8.10
C HIS A 11 43.80 59.76 8.39
N ARG A 12 44.24 61.03 8.25
CA ARG A 12 45.50 61.53 8.81
C ARG A 12 45.40 61.53 10.34
N PHE A 13 46.32 60.85 11.01
CA PHE A 13 46.50 60.99 12.46
C PHE A 13 47.77 61.79 12.74
N ASN A 14 47.66 62.81 13.59
CA ASN A 14 48.80 63.57 14.09
C ASN A 14 49.37 62.80 15.30
N VAL A 15 50.63 62.39 15.24
CA VAL A 15 51.23 61.49 16.23
C VAL A 15 52.01 62.28 17.27
N THR A 16 51.36 62.56 18.40
CA THR A 16 52.06 62.81 19.66
C THR A 16 51.39 61.96 20.75
N GLY A 17 52.05 60.87 21.17
CA GLY A 17 51.70 60.11 22.36
C GLY A 17 50.73 58.94 22.17
N ILE A 18 51.08 57.92 21.37
CA ILE A 18 50.36 56.64 21.36
C ILE A 18 51.26 55.56 22.01
N ASN A 19 50.85 55.07 23.18
CA ASN A 19 51.46 53.92 23.87
C ASN A 19 51.08 52.61 23.16
N GLY A 20 51.96 51.61 23.24
CA GLY A 20 51.91 50.33 22.49
C GLY A 20 50.62 49.50 22.63
N ASP A 21 49.80 49.74 23.65
CA ASP A 21 48.54 49.02 23.86
C ASP A 21 47.37 49.45 22.95
N PHE A 22 47.46 50.63 22.31
CA PHE A 22 46.39 51.09 21.41
C PHE A 22 46.42 50.40 20.04
N LEU A 23 47.61 49.99 19.57
CA LEU A 23 47.80 49.29 18.30
C LEU A 23 47.37 47.82 18.35
N ALA A 24 47.41 47.18 19.52
CA ALA A 24 46.99 45.79 19.69
C ALA A 24 45.46 45.60 19.60
N ARG A 25 44.65 46.62 19.92
CA ARG A 25 43.18 46.54 19.87
C ARG A 25 42.57 46.75 18.48
N LEU A 26 43.32 47.29 17.51
CA LEU A 26 42.85 47.49 16.13
C LEU A 26 43.08 46.26 15.22
N ALA A 27 43.86 45.28 15.66
CA ALA A 27 44.23 44.10 14.88
C ALA A 27 43.24 42.92 15.04
N GLY A 28 41.94 43.19 14.88
CA GLY A 28 40.91 42.16 14.96
C GLY A 28 40.84 41.24 13.73
N ARG A 29 41.33 41.66 12.55
CA ARG A 29 41.17 40.91 11.26
C ARG A 29 42.12 41.37 10.13
N ALA A 30 43.32 41.88 10.41
CA ALA A 30 44.28 42.29 9.37
C ALA A 30 45.73 41.91 9.74
N SER A 31 46.50 41.45 8.75
CA SER A 31 47.93 41.15 8.89
C SER A 31 48.75 42.42 8.60
N PHE A 32 49.65 42.77 9.52
CA PHE A 32 50.54 43.93 9.41
C PHE A 32 51.68 43.65 8.43
N LEU A 33 51.89 44.51 7.43
CA LEU A 33 52.91 44.29 6.39
C LEU A 33 54.12 45.26 6.46
N GLY A 34 54.11 46.26 7.34
CA GLY A 34 55.26 47.14 7.58
C GLY A 34 54.94 48.64 7.53
N CYS A 35 55.96 49.44 7.87
CA CYS A 35 55.90 50.91 7.94
C CYS A 35 56.75 51.55 6.84
N ILE A 36 56.27 52.64 6.26
CA ILE A 36 57.08 53.52 5.39
C ILE A 36 57.13 54.89 6.05
N GLN A 37 58.34 55.41 6.23
CA GLN A 37 58.60 56.71 6.84
C GLN A 37 58.55 57.79 5.76
N ASP A 38 57.70 58.80 5.94
CA ASP A 38 57.50 59.88 4.96
C ASP A 38 57.80 61.23 5.61
N GLY A 39 59.08 61.57 5.65
CA GLY A 39 59.60 62.78 6.28
C GLY A 39 59.83 62.68 7.80
N PRO A 40 60.37 63.75 8.43
CA PRO A 40 60.91 63.68 9.79
C PRO A 40 59.86 63.56 10.91
N GLN A 41 58.57 63.72 10.61
CA GLN A 41 57.50 63.68 11.62
C GLN A 41 56.25 62.86 11.24
N ASN A 42 56.25 62.12 10.12
CA ASN A 42 55.09 61.33 9.68
C ASN A 42 55.45 59.87 9.36
N MET A 43 54.56 58.96 9.78
CA MET A 43 54.70 57.51 9.61
C MET A 43 53.40 56.93 9.03
N ILE A 44 53.50 56.19 7.93
CA ILE A 44 52.35 55.57 7.27
C ILE A 44 52.36 54.06 7.56
N LEU A 45 51.27 53.56 8.16
CA LEU A 45 51.06 52.14 8.44
C LEU A 45 50.24 51.49 7.32
N ARG A 46 50.75 50.41 6.71
CA ARG A 46 50.02 49.61 5.70
C ARG A 46 49.50 48.31 6.31
N PHE A 47 48.19 48.09 6.20
CA PHE A 47 47.53 46.84 6.59
C PHE A 47 46.95 46.15 5.34
N PHE A 48 47.08 44.83 5.28
CA PHE A 48 46.44 44.01 4.25
C PHE A 48 45.24 43.29 4.88
N CYS A 49 44.03 43.58 4.40
CA CYS A 49 42.84 42.83 4.76
C CYS A 49 42.73 41.65 3.79
N CYS A 50 42.79 40.42 4.31
CA CYS A 50 42.55 39.22 3.51
C CYS A 50 41.07 39.21 3.11
N SER A 51 40.74 39.77 1.94
CA SER A 51 39.42 39.62 1.35
C SER A 51 39.30 38.17 0.89
N GLU A 52 38.47 37.38 1.57
CA GLU A 52 37.97 36.12 1.04
C GLU A 52 37.45 36.39 -0.38
N THR A 53 38.05 35.71 -1.35
CA THR A 53 37.52 35.69 -2.72
C THR A 53 36.08 35.17 -2.65
N PRO A 54 35.11 35.79 -3.34
CA PRO A 54 33.78 35.22 -3.40
C PRO A 54 33.93 33.90 -4.18
N LYS A 55 33.83 32.78 -3.45
CA LYS A 55 33.61 31.46 -4.05
C LYS A 55 32.47 31.62 -5.06
N PRO A 56 32.55 31.01 -6.26
CA PRO A 56 31.47 31.09 -7.23
C PRO A 56 30.18 30.72 -6.50
N LYS A 57 29.16 31.57 -6.60
CA LYS A 57 27.84 31.31 -6.04
C LYS A 57 27.40 29.96 -6.62
N GLN A 58 27.59 28.89 -5.84
CA GLN A 58 26.92 27.64 -6.08
C GLN A 58 25.44 27.98 -5.94
N ASP A 59 24.74 27.86 -7.05
CA ASP A 59 23.31 28.07 -7.14
C ASP A 59 22.62 27.39 -5.97
N LYS A 60 22.06 28.21 -5.06
CA LYS A 60 21.15 27.77 -4.00
C LYS A 60 19.78 27.42 -4.61
N GLU A 61 19.80 26.63 -5.68
CA GLU A 61 18.62 26.23 -6.45
C GLU A 61 18.28 24.74 -6.27
N LYS A 62 18.95 24.04 -5.33
CA LYS A 62 18.79 22.60 -5.13
C LYS A 62 17.90 22.17 -3.95
N THR A 63 17.02 23.02 -3.43
CA THR A 63 16.04 22.57 -2.41
C THR A 63 14.72 23.33 -2.47
N THR A 64 14.25 23.65 -3.68
CA THR A 64 12.98 24.38 -3.82
C THR A 64 12.22 23.95 -5.05
N ILE A 65 11.67 22.73 -5.08
CA ILE A 65 10.48 22.43 -5.90
C ILE A 65 9.62 21.35 -5.21
N LEU A 66 8.96 21.70 -4.10
CA LEU A 66 7.67 21.10 -3.74
C LEU A 66 6.53 22.14 -3.82
N THR A 67 6.87 23.42 -3.93
CA THR A 67 5.90 24.51 -3.75
C THR A 67 5.12 24.90 -5.00
N ASN A 68 5.47 24.39 -6.19
CA ASN A 68 4.81 24.72 -7.45
C ASN A 68 4.36 23.50 -8.27
N GLN A 69 4.32 22.31 -7.67
CA GLN A 69 3.77 21.14 -8.36
C GLN A 69 2.24 21.15 -8.25
N ASN A 70 1.57 20.87 -9.36
CA ASN A 70 0.12 20.67 -9.37
C ASN A 70 -0.18 19.40 -8.54
N MET A 71 -0.49 19.57 -7.26
CA MET A 71 -0.82 18.45 -6.37
C MET A 71 -2.21 17.88 -6.61
N LYS A 72 -3.00 18.47 -7.53
CA LYS A 72 -4.37 18.04 -7.83
C LYS A 72 -4.48 16.53 -8.08
N PRO A 73 -3.61 15.89 -8.89
CA PRO A 73 -3.70 14.44 -9.10
C PRO A 73 -3.50 13.63 -7.81
N LEU A 74 -2.71 14.10 -6.85
CA LEU A 74 -2.54 13.39 -5.57
C LEU A 74 -3.68 13.70 -4.59
N ASN A 75 -4.21 14.92 -4.61
CA ASN A 75 -5.37 15.30 -3.78
C ASN A 75 -6.61 14.48 -4.16
N ASP A 76 -6.82 14.24 -5.47
CA ASP A 76 -7.88 13.35 -5.99
C ASP A 76 -7.71 11.90 -5.48
N TYR A 77 -6.49 11.54 -5.06
CA TYR A 77 -6.14 10.26 -4.45
C TYR A 77 -5.87 10.38 -2.93
N GLY A 78 -6.39 11.41 -2.25
CA GLY A 78 -6.37 11.50 -0.78
C GLY A 78 -5.08 12.07 -0.17
N TRP A 79 -4.25 12.76 -0.95
CA TRP A 79 -3.13 13.53 -0.40
C TRP A 79 -3.63 14.71 0.45
N ASN A 80 -2.99 14.94 1.59
CA ASN A 80 -3.37 15.96 2.56
C ASN A 80 -2.15 16.44 3.39
N GLU A 81 -2.39 17.34 4.34
CA GLU A 81 -1.35 17.98 5.14
C GLU A 81 -0.50 16.99 5.98
N ASP A 82 -1.08 15.87 6.42
CA ASP A 82 -0.32 14.85 7.15
C ASP A 82 0.71 14.20 6.24
N TRP A 83 0.34 13.94 5.00
CA TRP A 83 1.24 13.37 4.00
C TRP A 83 2.30 14.38 3.55
N ASP A 84 1.95 15.66 3.44
CA ASP A 84 2.93 16.73 3.21
C ASP A 84 3.99 16.77 4.32
N ARG A 85 3.57 16.61 5.58
CA ARG A 85 4.48 16.57 6.73
C ARG A 85 5.39 15.35 6.67
N ALA A 86 4.81 14.16 6.47
CA ALA A 86 5.55 12.90 6.36
C ALA A 86 6.56 12.92 5.20
N ALA A 87 6.19 13.50 4.05
CA ALA A 87 7.08 13.65 2.91
C ALA A 87 8.24 14.61 3.19
N LYS A 88 7.98 15.74 3.86
CA LYS A 88 9.03 16.69 4.27
C LYS A 88 10.02 16.07 5.26
N GLU A 89 9.54 15.22 6.18
CA GLU A 89 10.38 14.46 7.11
C GLU A 89 11.22 13.41 6.36
N ALA A 90 10.61 12.66 5.45
CA ALA A 90 11.31 11.69 4.60
C ALA A 90 12.42 12.32 3.75
N LEU A 91 12.21 13.54 3.23
CA LEU A 91 13.24 14.25 2.47
C LEU A 91 14.46 14.65 3.32
N GLN A 92 14.32 14.81 4.63
CA GLN A 92 15.44 15.17 5.51
C GLN A 92 16.40 14.00 5.74
N SER A 93 15.92 12.76 5.65
CA SER A 93 16.74 11.55 5.81
C SER A 93 17.45 11.11 4.53
N ILE A 94 17.09 11.67 3.37
CA ILE A 94 17.65 11.30 2.06
C ILE A 94 18.74 12.29 1.62
N GLN A 95 19.77 11.75 0.96
CA GLN A 95 20.87 12.53 0.36
C GLN A 95 20.34 13.63 -0.60
N ARG A 96 20.88 14.84 -0.45
CA ARG A 96 20.40 16.10 -1.07
C ARG A 96 20.42 16.17 -2.61
N ASP A 97 20.93 15.15 -3.31
CA ASP A 97 21.15 15.22 -4.76
C ASP A 97 20.00 14.63 -5.61
N LYS A 98 19.01 13.99 -4.99
CA LYS A 98 17.87 13.39 -5.71
C LYS A 98 16.66 14.31 -5.75
N ARG A 99 16.00 14.38 -6.91
CA ARG A 99 14.71 15.06 -7.06
C ARG A 99 13.58 14.06 -6.80
N LEU A 100 13.17 13.97 -5.53
CA LEU A 100 12.09 13.08 -5.13
C LEU A 100 10.75 13.79 -5.15
N VAL A 101 9.72 13.07 -5.59
CA VAL A 101 8.31 13.50 -5.56
C VAL A 101 7.48 12.46 -4.81
N PRO A 102 6.41 12.88 -4.13
CA PRO A 102 5.48 11.94 -3.53
C PRO A 102 4.67 11.19 -4.59
N ALA A 103 4.27 9.96 -4.29
CA ALA A 103 3.40 9.18 -5.15
C ALA A 103 2.54 8.19 -4.35
N ARG A 104 1.36 7.83 -4.87
CA ARG A 104 0.51 6.77 -4.31
C ARG A 104 0.64 5.49 -5.11
N ILE A 105 0.76 4.34 -4.46
CA ILE A 105 0.68 3.03 -5.11
C ILE A 105 -0.78 2.73 -5.46
N VAL A 106 -1.09 2.65 -6.74
CA VAL A 106 -2.44 2.38 -7.26
C VAL A 106 -2.63 0.90 -7.60
N ALA A 107 -1.59 0.25 -8.10
CA ALA A 107 -1.61 -1.19 -8.35
C ALA A 107 -0.25 -1.84 -8.12
N GLN A 108 -0.28 -3.12 -7.77
CA GLN A 108 0.92 -3.93 -7.55
C GLN A 108 0.97 -5.11 -8.52
N PHE A 109 2.12 -5.26 -9.17
CA PHE A 109 2.50 -6.40 -10.01
C PHE A 109 3.75 -7.07 -9.41
N SER A 110 4.16 -8.25 -9.92
CA SER A 110 5.21 -9.07 -9.28
C SER A 110 6.54 -8.35 -9.01
N LYS A 111 6.95 -7.39 -9.84
CA LYS A 111 8.21 -6.62 -9.69
C LYS A 111 8.06 -5.13 -10.00
N GLN A 112 6.83 -4.67 -10.18
CA GLN A 112 6.52 -3.32 -10.62
C GLN A 112 5.26 -2.84 -9.94
N TYR A 113 5.17 -1.53 -9.79
CA TYR A 113 4.04 -0.83 -9.20
C TYR A 113 3.49 0.16 -10.23
N ARG A 114 2.17 0.32 -10.28
CA ARG A 114 1.56 1.49 -10.92
C ARG A 114 1.37 2.55 -9.84
N ILE A 115 1.84 3.75 -10.11
CA ILE A 115 1.82 4.85 -9.16
C ILE A 115 1.18 6.09 -9.79
N VAL A 116 0.58 6.94 -8.95
CA VAL A 116 0.17 8.30 -9.34
C VAL A 116 1.12 9.29 -8.68
N THR A 117 1.62 10.22 -9.48
CA THR A 117 2.50 11.33 -9.10
C THR A 117 1.80 12.66 -9.39
N PRO A 118 2.36 13.82 -8.98
CA PRO A 118 1.83 15.13 -9.41
C PRO A 118 1.80 15.32 -10.93
N ASP A 119 2.67 14.61 -11.65
CA ASP A 119 2.79 14.67 -13.11
C ASP A 119 1.93 13.59 -13.82
N GLY A 120 1.18 12.78 -13.07
CA GLY A 120 0.28 11.74 -13.58
C GLY A 120 0.69 10.31 -13.24
N GLU A 121 0.06 9.36 -13.93
CA GLU A 121 0.32 7.92 -13.75
C GLU A 121 1.65 7.49 -14.37
N MET A 122 2.40 6.67 -13.63
CA MET A 122 3.69 6.11 -14.05
C MET A 122 3.85 4.68 -13.53
N THR A 123 4.84 3.97 -14.06
CA THR A 123 5.28 2.69 -13.48
C THR A 123 6.49 2.90 -12.58
N ALA A 124 6.63 2.09 -11.54
CA ALA A 124 7.76 2.20 -10.63
C ALA A 124 8.28 0.85 -10.15
N ALA A 125 9.54 0.81 -9.74
CA ALA A 125 10.17 -0.34 -9.11
C ALA A 125 10.97 0.11 -7.89
N VAL A 126 11.12 -0.78 -6.92
CA VAL A 126 12.02 -0.56 -5.78
C VAL A 126 13.48 -0.59 -6.22
N THR A 127 14.35 0.15 -5.54
CA THR A 127 15.80 0.06 -5.78
C THR A 127 16.36 -1.26 -5.28
N GLY A 128 17.47 -1.74 -5.85
CA GLY A 128 18.20 -2.88 -5.29
C GLY A 128 18.71 -2.63 -3.86
N LYS A 129 18.97 -1.36 -3.50
CA LYS A 129 19.27 -0.96 -2.12
C LYS A 129 18.08 -1.20 -1.20
N TYR A 130 16.88 -0.78 -1.61
CA TYR A 130 15.63 -1.01 -0.87
C TYR A 130 15.38 -2.51 -0.69
N GLU A 131 15.53 -3.31 -1.74
CA GLU A 131 15.38 -4.78 -1.67
C GLU A 131 16.37 -5.42 -0.69
N TYR A 132 17.59 -4.89 -0.59
CA TYR A 132 18.61 -5.38 0.34
C TYR A 132 18.38 -4.94 1.79
N GLU A 133 17.84 -3.73 2.00
CA GLU A 133 17.55 -3.16 3.33
C GLU A 133 16.23 -3.67 3.92
N ALA A 134 15.30 -4.15 3.08
CA ALA A 134 14.05 -4.76 3.52
C ALA A 134 14.32 -6.03 4.35
N ALA A 135 13.86 -6.03 5.60
CA ALA A 135 14.03 -7.16 6.52
C ALA A 135 12.97 -8.24 6.26
N SER A 136 11.80 -7.85 5.75
CA SER A 136 10.66 -8.74 5.51
C SER A 136 9.82 -8.27 4.32
N LYS A 137 8.88 -9.11 3.88
CA LYS A 137 7.95 -8.74 2.80
C LYS A 137 7.01 -7.59 3.18
N SER A 138 6.79 -7.33 4.47
CA SER A 138 5.94 -6.23 4.93
C SER A 138 6.60 -4.86 4.70
N ASP A 139 7.92 -4.81 4.54
CA ASP A 139 8.67 -3.59 4.22
C ASP A 139 8.48 -3.16 2.76
N PHE A 140 7.98 -4.04 1.89
CA PHE A 140 7.71 -3.69 0.51
C PHE A 140 6.43 -2.85 0.38
N PRO A 141 6.38 -1.91 -0.60
CA PRO A 141 5.16 -1.16 -0.89
C PRO A 141 3.98 -2.08 -1.26
N ALA A 142 2.79 -1.70 -0.82
CA ALA A 142 1.52 -2.34 -1.10
C ALA A 142 0.53 -1.32 -1.71
N VAL A 143 -0.62 -1.79 -2.21
CA VAL A 143 -1.64 -0.89 -2.77
C VAL A 143 -2.14 0.07 -1.70
N GLY A 144 -2.26 1.36 -2.03
CA GLY A 144 -2.67 2.41 -1.11
C GLY A 144 -1.52 3.07 -0.35
N ASP A 145 -0.30 2.51 -0.38
CA ASP A 145 0.88 3.12 0.22
C ASP A 145 1.24 4.45 -0.44
N TRP A 146 1.81 5.35 0.36
CA TRP A 146 2.45 6.56 -0.11
C TRP A 146 3.96 6.37 -0.09
N VAL A 147 4.62 6.81 -1.15
CA VAL A 147 6.06 6.60 -1.35
C VAL A 147 6.73 7.86 -1.88
N MET A 148 8.03 7.98 -1.63
CA MET A 148 8.90 8.96 -2.28
C MET A 148 9.59 8.30 -3.46
N VAL A 149 9.41 8.87 -4.65
CA VAL A 149 9.91 8.32 -5.91
C VAL A 149 10.80 9.32 -6.64
N GLU A 150 11.75 8.81 -7.40
CA GLU A 150 12.55 9.57 -8.36
C GLU A 150 12.05 9.27 -9.77
N PRO A 151 11.37 10.21 -10.45
CA PRO A 151 10.99 10.04 -11.84
C PRO A 151 12.22 9.97 -12.74
N LEU A 152 12.24 9.01 -13.68
CA LEU A 152 13.29 8.91 -14.69
C LEU A 152 13.00 9.93 -15.81
N GLN A 153 13.99 10.77 -16.14
CA GLN A 153 13.81 11.81 -17.15
C GLN A 153 13.51 11.19 -18.51
N GLY A 154 12.41 11.64 -19.13
CA GLY A 154 12.00 11.19 -20.46
C GLY A 154 11.31 9.82 -20.53
N GLU A 155 11.07 9.16 -19.39
CA GLU A 155 10.37 7.86 -19.33
C GLU A 155 9.15 7.92 -18.39
N PRO A 156 8.06 7.19 -18.67
CA PRO A 156 6.92 7.04 -17.76
C PRO A 156 7.24 6.04 -16.62
N ARG A 157 8.45 6.17 -16.06
CA ARG A 157 9.02 5.26 -15.06
C ARG A 157 9.62 6.05 -13.91
N ALA A 158 9.53 5.48 -12.71
CA ALA A 158 10.12 6.04 -11.51
C ALA A 158 10.78 4.96 -10.66
N VAL A 159 11.61 5.39 -9.73
CA VAL A 159 12.30 4.52 -8.78
C VAL A 159 11.81 4.84 -7.37
N ILE A 160 11.33 3.82 -6.65
CA ILE A 160 10.86 3.96 -5.27
C ILE A 160 12.08 3.96 -4.34
N HIS A 161 12.25 5.05 -3.61
CA HIS A 161 13.35 5.21 -2.65
C HIS A 161 12.92 5.01 -1.21
N GLN A 162 11.69 5.41 -0.86
CA GLN A 162 11.22 5.34 0.51
C GLN A 162 9.71 5.16 0.60
N LEU A 163 9.28 4.38 1.58
CA LEU A 163 7.89 4.23 1.99
C LEU A 163 7.56 5.26 3.09
N LEU A 164 6.43 5.97 2.96
CA LEU A 164 5.93 6.85 4.02
C LEU A 164 5.20 6.02 5.10
N PRO A 165 5.09 6.52 6.35
CA PRO A 165 4.44 5.78 7.43
C PRO A 165 2.99 5.37 7.10
N ARG A 166 2.63 4.12 7.41
CA ARG A 166 1.26 3.62 7.19
C ARG A 166 0.33 4.07 8.32
N LYS A 167 -0.86 4.55 7.97
CA LYS A 167 -1.95 4.83 8.93
C LYS A 167 -2.75 3.57 9.26
N SER A 168 -2.85 2.66 8.29
CA SER A 168 -3.47 1.35 8.45
C SER A 168 -2.81 0.34 7.51
N ALA A 169 -2.84 -0.94 7.85
CA ALA A 169 -2.24 -2.01 7.06
C ALA A 169 -3.04 -3.31 7.19
N PHE A 170 -3.46 -3.86 6.05
CA PHE A 170 -4.02 -5.20 5.98
C PHE A 170 -2.96 -6.16 5.51
N SER A 171 -2.64 -7.14 6.37
CA SER A 171 -1.64 -8.16 6.07
C SER A 171 -2.24 -9.54 5.96
N ARG A 172 -1.52 -10.43 5.27
CA ARG A 172 -1.81 -11.85 5.18
C ARG A 172 -0.55 -12.63 5.48
N ARG A 173 -0.72 -13.73 6.21
CA ARG A 173 0.34 -14.73 6.39
C ARG A 173 0.40 -15.60 5.14
N GLU A 174 1.54 -15.62 4.47
CA GLU A 174 1.75 -16.53 3.34
C GLU A 174 2.11 -17.94 3.86
N ALA A 175 1.54 -18.99 3.25
CA ALA A 175 1.82 -20.36 3.64
C ALA A 175 3.27 -20.74 3.25
N GLY A 176 4.11 -21.04 4.24
CA GLY A 176 5.52 -21.39 4.09
C GLY A 176 6.12 -21.95 5.38
N SER A 177 7.39 -22.38 5.33
CA SER A 177 8.12 -22.92 6.51
C SER A 177 8.39 -21.88 7.60
N VAL A 178 8.34 -20.59 7.23
CA VAL A 178 8.32 -19.44 8.15
C VAL A 178 7.14 -18.58 7.70
N PRO A 179 6.12 -18.33 8.54
CA PRO A 179 5.02 -17.46 8.17
C PRO A 179 5.57 -16.03 8.03
N ASP A 180 5.70 -15.57 6.78
CA ASP A 180 6.09 -14.20 6.46
C ASP A 180 4.83 -13.35 6.27
N GLU A 181 4.84 -12.16 6.83
CA GLU A 181 3.71 -11.24 6.80
C GLU A 181 3.81 -10.38 5.54
N GLN A 182 2.80 -10.46 4.67
CA GLN A 182 2.72 -9.63 3.48
C GLN A 182 1.58 -8.62 3.61
N VAL A 183 1.88 -7.33 3.50
CA VAL A 183 0.87 -6.28 3.41
C VAL A 183 0.23 -6.30 2.02
N ILE A 184 -1.10 -6.42 1.98
CA ILE A 184 -1.91 -6.47 0.75
C ILE A 184 -2.42 -5.08 0.38
N ALA A 185 -2.83 -4.31 1.37
CA ALA A 185 -3.34 -2.95 1.21
C ALA A 185 -3.02 -2.10 2.45
N ALA A 186 -2.83 -0.81 2.26
CA ALA A 186 -2.49 0.13 3.32
C ALA A 186 -3.21 1.48 3.15
N ASN A 187 -3.23 2.27 4.22
CA ASN A 187 -3.85 3.61 4.27
C ASN A 187 -5.31 3.59 3.81
N ILE A 188 -6.06 2.61 4.30
CA ILE A 188 -7.50 2.51 4.23
C ILE A 188 -8.10 3.17 5.47
N ASP A 189 -9.03 4.11 5.27
CA ASP A 189 -9.69 4.83 6.35
C ASP A 189 -10.88 4.04 6.90
N THR A 190 -11.68 3.45 6.00
CA THR A 190 -12.90 2.71 6.36
C THR A 190 -12.98 1.38 5.63
N VAL A 191 -13.43 0.34 6.32
CA VAL A 191 -13.74 -0.96 5.71
C VAL A 191 -15.20 -1.31 5.88
N PHE A 192 -15.87 -1.50 4.74
CA PHE A 192 -17.20 -2.06 4.68
C PHE A 192 -17.15 -3.58 4.82
N ILE A 193 -17.67 -4.07 5.94
CA ILE A 193 -17.87 -5.49 6.22
C ILE A 193 -19.25 -5.88 5.69
N VAL A 194 -19.26 -6.53 4.54
CA VAL A 194 -20.46 -6.86 3.79
C VAL A 194 -20.97 -8.24 4.17
N ASN A 195 -22.20 -8.27 4.66
CA ASN A 195 -22.94 -9.50 4.94
C ASN A 195 -24.31 -9.42 4.26
N ALA A 196 -24.84 -10.54 3.77
CA ALA A 196 -26.14 -10.55 3.11
C ALA A 196 -27.24 -10.95 4.11
N LEU A 197 -28.37 -10.25 4.06
CA LEU A 197 -29.61 -10.57 4.78
C LEU A 197 -30.35 -11.71 4.08
N ASN A 198 -29.67 -12.86 3.98
CA ASN A 198 -30.23 -14.10 3.50
C ASN A 198 -29.88 -15.22 4.50
N LYS A 199 -30.02 -16.48 4.09
CA LYS A 199 -29.67 -17.64 4.92
C LYS A 199 -28.22 -17.67 5.42
N ASP A 200 -27.32 -16.84 4.89
CA ASP A 200 -25.91 -16.78 5.28
C ASP A 200 -25.60 -15.71 6.35
N PHE A 201 -26.62 -15.01 6.87
CA PHE A 201 -26.47 -14.06 7.97
C PHE A 201 -25.84 -14.74 9.20
N ASN A 202 -24.68 -14.24 9.65
CA ASN A 202 -23.93 -14.85 10.74
C ASN A 202 -23.11 -13.80 11.51
N ILE A 203 -23.55 -13.54 12.74
CA ILE A 203 -22.93 -12.56 13.66
C ILE A 203 -21.47 -12.91 13.97
N ARG A 204 -21.15 -14.20 14.23
CA ARG A 204 -19.78 -14.64 14.52
C ARG A 204 -18.82 -14.36 13.36
N LYS A 205 -19.30 -14.47 12.11
CA LYS A 205 -18.48 -14.09 10.95
C LYS A 205 -18.20 -12.58 10.94
N ILE A 206 -19.20 -11.76 11.25
CA ILE A 206 -19.06 -10.30 11.34
C ILE A 206 -18.05 -9.94 12.44
N GLU A 207 -18.15 -10.52 13.64
CA GLU A 207 -17.21 -10.32 14.75
C GLU A 207 -15.76 -10.59 14.34
N ARG A 208 -15.50 -11.66 13.58
CA ARG A 208 -14.17 -11.97 13.09
C ARG A 208 -13.65 -10.92 12.11
N TYR A 209 -14.49 -10.44 11.18
CA TYR A 209 -14.12 -9.34 10.29
C TYR A 209 -13.83 -8.06 11.07
N LEU A 210 -14.62 -7.77 12.10
CA LEU A 210 -14.40 -6.60 12.96
C LEU A 210 -13.03 -6.64 13.62
N ILE A 211 -12.61 -7.79 14.17
CA ILE A 211 -11.27 -7.97 14.75
C ILE A 211 -10.18 -7.64 13.72
N ALA A 212 -10.23 -8.24 12.52
CA ALA A 212 -9.22 -7.96 11.49
C ALA A 212 -9.19 -6.49 11.06
N VAL A 213 -10.35 -5.83 10.98
CA VAL A 213 -10.41 -4.41 10.62
C VAL A 213 -9.81 -3.54 11.73
N TRP A 214 -10.11 -3.80 13.00
CA TRP A 214 -9.49 -3.07 14.10
C TRP A 214 -7.98 -3.30 14.19
N GLU A 215 -7.51 -4.54 14.01
CA GLU A 215 -6.07 -4.85 13.97
C GLU A 215 -5.35 -4.10 12.85
N SER A 216 -6.03 -3.85 11.73
CA SER A 216 -5.46 -3.08 10.62
C SER A 216 -5.30 -1.58 10.92
N GLY A 217 -6.02 -1.05 11.92
CA GLY A 217 -6.12 0.39 12.21
C GLY A 217 -7.19 1.15 11.41
N ALA A 218 -7.94 0.48 10.52
CA ALA A 218 -9.06 1.08 9.79
C ALA A 218 -10.37 1.08 10.61
N GLN A 219 -11.32 1.95 10.25
CA GLN A 219 -12.63 1.99 10.90
C GLN A 219 -13.60 0.96 10.27
N PRO A 220 -14.21 0.05 11.05
CA PRO A 220 -15.20 -0.87 10.52
C PRO A 220 -16.58 -0.22 10.40
N VAL A 221 -17.28 -0.57 9.33
CA VAL A 221 -18.72 -0.30 9.14
C VAL A 221 -19.37 -1.56 8.58
N VAL A 222 -20.45 -2.03 9.20
CA VAL A 222 -21.14 -3.25 8.76
C VAL A 222 -22.25 -2.89 7.79
N LEU A 223 -22.23 -3.52 6.61
CA LEU A 223 -23.26 -3.37 5.59
C LEU A 223 -24.06 -4.68 5.46
N LEU A 224 -25.34 -4.61 5.82
CA LEU A 224 -26.31 -5.68 5.69
C LEU A 224 -27.01 -5.52 4.33
N THR A 225 -26.44 -6.17 3.31
CA THR A 225 -26.88 -6.11 1.92
C THR A 225 -28.07 -7.03 1.64
N LYS A 226 -28.71 -6.83 0.48
CA LYS A 226 -29.91 -7.57 0.06
C LYS A 226 -31.08 -7.41 1.03
N ALA A 227 -31.23 -6.20 1.59
CA ALA A 227 -32.34 -5.88 2.48
C ALA A 227 -33.72 -6.14 1.85
N ASP A 228 -33.81 -6.14 0.52
CA ASP A 228 -34.99 -6.53 -0.26
C ASP A 228 -35.46 -7.98 -0.05
N LEU A 229 -34.60 -8.86 0.47
CA LEU A 229 -34.91 -10.28 0.74
C LEU A 229 -35.30 -10.54 2.20
N CYS A 230 -35.40 -9.50 3.02
CA CYS A 230 -35.64 -9.61 4.45
C CYS A 230 -36.82 -8.73 4.86
N ASP A 231 -37.80 -9.31 5.55
CA ASP A 231 -38.98 -8.58 6.02
C ASP A 231 -38.66 -7.59 7.15
N SER A 232 -37.61 -7.85 7.92
CA SER A 232 -37.17 -7.02 9.05
C SER A 232 -35.64 -6.80 9.12
N PRO A 233 -35.07 -6.04 8.17
CA PRO A 233 -33.64 -5.70 8.17
C PRO A 233 -33.17 -5.02 9.45
N GLU A 234 -34.01 -4.20 10.06
CA GLU A 234 -33.70 -3.42 11.27
C GLU A 234 -33.51 -4.33 12.49
N SER A 235 -34.26 -5.43 12.56
CA SER A 235 -34.08 -6.42 13.63
C SER A 235 -32.71 -7.10 13.53
N HIS A 236 -32.25 -7.39 12.31
CA HIS A 236 -30.92 -7.96 12.09
C HIS A 236 -29.81 -6.94 12.38
N ALA A 237 -30.02 -5.66 12.02
CA ALA A 237 -29.11 -4.58 12.37
C ALA A 237 -28.95 -4.46 13.90
N ALA A 238 -30.06 -4.46 14.65
CA ALA A 238 -30.04 -4.41 16.11
C ALA A 238 -29.27 -5.59 16.74
N LEU A 239 -29.36 -6.79 16.17
CA LEU A 239 -28.58 -7.95 16.63
C LEU A 239 -27.07 -7.73 16.44
N VAL A 240 -26.66 -7.15 15.31
CA VAL A 240 -25.24 -6.84 15.06
C VAL A 240 -24.77 -5.71 15.98
N GLU A 241 -25.57 -4.66 16.17
CA GLU A 241 -25.25 -3.55 17.08
C GLU A 241 -25.11 -4.01 18.53
N ALA A 242 -25.96 -4.95 18.96
CA ALA A 242 -25.86 -5.56 20.28
C ALA A 242 -24.57 -6.39 20.45
N ALA A 243 -24.13 -7.08 19.39
CA ALA A 243 -22.90 -7.87 19.39
C ALA A 243 -21.63 -7.00 19.28
N ALA A 244 -21.71 -5.86 18.60
CA ALA A 244 -20.59 -4.95 18.37
C ALA A 244 -20.98 -3.48 18.66
N PRO A 245 -21.10 -3.09 19.95
CA PRO A 245 -21.47 -1.73 20.32
C PRO A 245 -20.48 -0.69 19.77
N GLY A 246 -21.02 0.39 19.19
CA GLY A 246 -20.22 1.49 18.62
C GLY A 246 -19.77 1.27 17.18
N VAL A 247 -20.05 0.12 16.57
CA VAL A 247 -19.85 -0.11 15.13
C VAL A 247 -21.09 0.32 14.37
N PRO A 248 -20.99 1.23 13.37
CA PRO A 248 -22.13 1.60 12.54
C PRO A 248 -22.61 0.41 11.70
N VAL A 249 -23.94 0.19 11.69
CA VAL A 249 -24.59 -0.88 10.91
C VAL A 249 -25.62 -0.27 9.97
N HIS A 250 -25.54 -0.58 8.67
CA HIS A 250 -26.47 -0.07 7.67
C HIS A 250 -27.08 -1.22 6.87
N ALA A 251 -28.40 -1.28 6.80
CA ALA A 251 -29.11 -2.15 5.87
C ALA A 251 -29.26 -1.46 4.51
N VAL A 252 -28.87 -2.15 3.43
CA VAL A 252 -28.85 -1.58 2.08
C VAL A 252 -29.37 -2.58 1.05
N SER A 253 -29.98 -2.06 -0.02
CA SER A 253 -30.32 -2.84 -1.21
C SER A 253 -29.86 -2.11 -2.47
N SER A 254 -28.82 -2.64 -3.11
CA SER A 254 -28.38 -2.14 -4.41
C SER A 254 -29.41 -2.39 -5.52
N LEU A 255 -30.34 -3.34 -5.33
CA LEU A 255 -31.40 -3.64 -6.29
C LEU A 255 -32.52 -2.60 -6.24
N LEU A 256 -32.89 -2.17 -5.03
CA LEU A 256 -33.95 -1.18 -4.80
C LEU A 256 -33.42 0.26 -4.68
N ASP A 257 -32.10 0.47 -4.84
CA ASP A 257 -31.42 1.74 -4.62
C ASP A 257 -31.68 2.33 -3.22
N GLN A 258 -31.68 1.47 -2.20
CA GLN A 258 -31.98 1.83 -0.81
C GLN A 258 -30.73 1.82 0.05
N GLY A 259 -30.62 2.81 0.93
CA GLY A 259 -29.57 2.86 1.94
C GLY A 259 -28.31 3.62 1.50
N LYS A 260 -28.35 4.31 0.34
CA LYS A 260 -27.17 4.98 -0.24
C LYS A 260 -26.81 6.25 0.50
N GLU A 261 -27.82 6.98 0.96
CA GLU A 261 -27.69 8.25 1.67
C GLU A 261 -26.89 8.08 2.96
N GLN A 262 -27.13 6.98 3.68
CA GLN A 262 -26.42 6.63 4.91
C GLN A 262 -24.93 6.37 4.68
N LEU A 263 -24.52 6.01 3.47
CA LEU A 263 -23.13 5.72 3.13
C LEU A 263 -22.33 6.96 2.71
N GLN A 264 -22.99 8.07 2.40
CA GLN A 264 -22.32 9.28 1.88
C GLN A 264 -21.28 9.84 2.84
N GLY A 265 -21.50 9.72 4.16
CA GLY A 265 -20.56 10.18 5.18
C GLY A 265 -19.22 9.44 5.19
N TYR A 266 -19.16 8.21 4.66
CA TYR A 266 -17.92 7.44 4.54
C TYR A 266 -17.23 7.64 3.17
N LEU A 267 -17.99 8.11 2.18
CA LEU A 267 -17.59 8.23 0.78
C LEU A 267 -17.31 9.70 0.41
N THR A 268 -16.56 10.40 1.27
CA THR A 268 -16.16 11.79 1.04
C THR A 268 -14.89 11.88 0.18
N PRO A 269 -14.65 13.01 -0.51
CA PRO A 269 -13.44 13.18 -1.31
C PRO A 269 -12.15 12.89 -0.53
N GLY A 270 -11.28 12.06 -1.10
CA GLY A 270 -9.98 11.71 -0.52
C GLY A 270 -10.01 10.58 0.53
N THR A 271 -11.18 10.11 0.97
CA THR A 271 -11.25 8.95 1.88
C THR A 271 -11.08 7.64 1.13
N THR A 272 -10.31 6.74 1.71
CA THR A 272 -9.99 5.43 1.14
C THR A 272 -10.85 4.36 1.82
N VAL A 273 -11.66 3.68 1.03
CA VAL A 273 -12.62 2.68 1.49
C VAL A 273 -12.31 1.32 0.85
N ALA A 274 -12.30 0.27 1.67
CA ALA A 274 -12.20 -1.11 1.19
C ALA A 274 -13.48 -1.89 1.49
N VAL A 275 -13.69 -2.97 0.75
CA VAL A 275 -14.85 -3.86 0.93
C VAL A 275 -14.36 -5.28 1.21
N THR A 276 -14.87 -5.86 2.29
CA THR A 276 -14.62 -7.25 2.68
C THR A 276 -15.91 -7.95 3.08
N GLY A 277 -15.91 -9.27 3.21
CA GLY A 277 -17.08 -10.05 3.59
C GLY A 277 -17.20 -11.38 2.84
N SER A 278 -18.25 -12.14 3.15
CA SER A 278 -18.43 -13.49 2.59
C SER A 278 -18.59 -13.49 1.07
N SER A 279 -18.21 -14.59 0.42
CA SER A 279 -18.53 -14.82 -1.00
C SER A 279 -20.04 -14.82 -1.20
N GLY A 280 -20.53 -14.26 -2.31
CA GLY A 280 -21.97 -14.15 -2.58
C GLY A 280 -22.73 -13.10 -1.76
N ALA A 281 -22.07 -12.38 -0.85
CA ALA A 281 -22.66 -11.29 -0.07
C ALA A 281 -22.94 -10.02 -0.90
N GLY A 282 -22.66 -10.00 -2.21
CA GLY A 282 -22.98 -8.84 -3.08
C GLY A 282 -21.91 -7.74 -3.12
N LYS A 283 -20.67 -7.99 -2.68
CA LYS A 283 -19.56 -7.00 -2.73
C LYS A 283 -19.36 -6.36 -4.11
N SER A 284 -19.33 -7.18 -5.16
CA SER A 284 -19.21 -6.70 -6.55
C SER A 284 -20.38 -5.83 -6.98
N THR A 285 -21.60 -6.24 -6.65
CA THR A 285 -22.83 -5.48 -6.91
C THR A 285 -22.81 -4.14 -6.16
N LEU A 286 -22.38 -4.15 -4.90
CA LEU A 286 -22.21 -2.97 -4.08
C LEU A 286 -21.20 -2.00 -4.71
N LEU A 287 -20.04 -2.48 -5.15
CA LEU A 287 -19.01 -1.65 -5.80
C LEU A 287 -19.52 -0.98 -7.08
N ASN A 288 -20.23 -1.70 -7.95
CA ASN A 288 -20.83 -1.12 -9.15
C ASN A 288 -21.91 -0.09 -8.80
N TRP A 289 -22.75 -0.38 -7.80
CA TRP A 289 -23.79 0.52 -7.34
C TRP A 289 -23.25 1.83 -6.73
N LEU A 290 -22.18 1.74 -5.95
CA LEU A 290 -21.49 2.90 -5.37
C LEU A 290 -20.77 3.74 -6.42
N SER A 291 -20.18 3.10 -7.43
CA SER A 291 -19.49 3.81 -8.52
C SER A 291 -20.41 4.42 -9.57
N GLY A 292 -21.69 4.01 -9.60
CA GLY A 292 -22.64 4.47 -10.62
C GLY A 292 -22.29 4.00 -12.04
N GLN A 293 -21.35 3.07 -12.17
CA GLN A 293 -20.90 2.47 -13.42
C GLN A 293 -20.63 0.97 -13.22
N ASP A 294 -20.62 0.21 -14.31
CA ASP A 294 -20.24 -1.21 -14.33
C ASP A 294 -18.71 -1.39 -14.18
N VAL A 295 -18.10 -0.82 -13.13
CA VAL A 295 -16.64 -0.74 -12.95
C VAL A 295 -15.98 -2.12 -12.98
N GLN A 296 -16.58 -3.13 -12.35
CA GLN A 296 -16.03 -4.49 -12.38
C GLN A 296 -16.21 -5.18 -13.74
N ARG A 297 -17.28 -4.87 -14.50
CA ARG A 297 -17.48 -5.43 -15.83
C ARG A 297 -16.48 -4.83 -16.82
N VAL A 298 -16.22 -3.53 -16.73
CA VAL A 298 -15.21 -2.83 -17.53
C VAL A 298 -13.80 -3.33 -17.21
N GLN A 299 -13.50 -3.61 -15.93
CA GLN A 299 -12.24 -4.27 -15.55
C GLN A 299 -12.13 -5.67 -16.18
N SER A 300 -13.19 -6.49 -16.16
CA SER A 300 -13.19 -7.81 -16.82
C SER A 300 -13.08 -7.76 -18.34
N ILE A 301 -13.60 -6.72 -19.01
CA ILE A 301 -13.47 -6.55 -20.46
C ILE A 301 -12.03 -6.11 -20.84
N ARG A 302 -11.36 -5.30 -20.00
CA ARG A 302 -9.94 -4.97 -20.18
C ARG A 302 -9.00 -6.19 -20.01
N GLU A 303 -9.47 -7.29 -19.41
CA GLU A 303 -8.73 -8.56 -19.32
C GLU A 303 -8.62 -9.28 -20.68
N GLU A 304 -9.52 -9.01 -21.64
CA GLU A 304 -9.57 -9.74 -22.92
C GLU A 304 -8.65 -9.17 -24.01
N ASP A 305 -8.17 -7.92 -23.89
CA ASP A 305 -7.41 -7.23 -24.94
C ASP A 305 -5.87 -7.40 -24.87
N ALA A 306 -5.36 -8.32 -24.04
CA ALA A 306 -3.95 -8.68 -24.05
C ALA A 306 -3.78 -10.20 -24.17
N ARG A 307 -3.22 -10.63 -25.31
CA ARG A 307 -2.85 -12.01 -25.60
C ARG A 307 -2.20 -12.71 -24.40
N GLY A 308 -2.97 -13.62 -23.80
CA GLY A 308 -2.45 -14.85 -23.21
C GLY A 308 -2.17 -14.82 -21.71
N ARG A 309 -3.01 -15.56 -20.98
CA ARG A 309 -2.67 -16.25 -19.74
C ARG A 309 -2.47 -15.36 -18.51
N HIS A 310 -3.46 -14.54 -18.19
CA HIS A 310 -3.55 -13.87 -16.89
C HIS A 310 -4.91 -14.16 -16.25
N THR A 311 -4.87 -14.97 -15.20
CA THR A 311 -5.93 -15.14 -14.21
C THR A 311 -6.17 -13.78 -13.53
N THR A 312 -7.43 -13.40 -13.28
CA THR A 312 -7.96 -12.18 -12.63
C THR A 312 -7.29 -11.83 -11.27
N THR A 313 -6.01 -11.42 -11.26
CA THR A 313 -5.21 -11.17 -10.04
C THR A 313 -4.64 -9.75 -9.96
N HIS A 314 -5.38 -8.73 -10.38
CA HIS A 314 -4.94 -7.34 -10.24
C HIS A 314 -5.49 -6.71 -8.95
N ARG A 315 -4.59 -6.11 -8.17
CA ARG A 315 -4.87 -5.33 -6.96
C ARG A 315 -4.93 -3.87 -7.40
N GLU A 316 -6.11 -3.24 -7.39
CA GLU A 316 -6.26 -1.87 -7.90
C GLU A 316 -6.99 -0.94 -6.94
N LEU A 317 -6.58 0.32 -6.97
CA LEU A 317 -7.23 1.46 -6.35
C LEU A 317 -7.89 2.31 -7.45
N PHE A 318 -9.13 2.75 -7.25
CA PHE A 318 -9.83 3.61 -8.21
C PHE A 318 -10.66 4.69 -7.50
N VAL A 319 -10.81 5.84 -8.14
CA VAL A 319 -11.53 7.00 -7.59
C VAL A 319 -12.99 6.96 -8.08
N LEU A 320 -13.93 7.09 -7.15
CA LEU A 320 -15.37 7.21 -7.44
C LEU A 320 -15.71 8.61 -7.98
N PRO A 321 -16.85 8.79 -8.68
CA PRO A 321 -17.28 10.12 -9.13
C PRO A 321 -17.39 11.16 -8.02
N GLY A 322 -17.67 10.73 -6.78
CA GLY A 322 -17.71 11.59 -5.59
C GLY A 322 -16.35 11.89 -4.94
N GLY A 323 -15.24 11.41 -5.50
CA GLY A 323 -13.87 11.65 -5.01
C GLY A 323 -13.39 10.70 -3.92
N ALA A 324 -14.25 9.83 -3.39
CA ALA A 324 -13.82 8.73 -2.52
C ALA A 324 -13.03 7.69 -3.32
N ILE A 325 -12.14 6.97 -2.66
CA ILE A 325 -11.20 6.03 -3.27
C ILE A 325 -11.56 4.62 -2.83
N MET A 326 -11.80 3.73 -3.79
CA MET A 326 -12.06 2.32 -3.51
C MET A 326 -10.82 1.47 -3.69
N VAL A 327 -10.60 0.57 -2.75
CA VAL A 327 -9.55 -0.46 -2.83
C VAL A 327 -10.20 -1.80 -3.08
N ASP A 328 -9.85 -2.41 -4.22
CA ASP A 328 -10.34 -3.71 -4.61
C ASP A 328 -9.15 -4.64 -4.88
N THR A 329 -8.79 -5.42 -3.85
CA THR A 329 -7.71 -6.41 -3.95
C THR A 329 -8.28 -7.79 -3.63
N PRO A 330 -7.92 -8.85 -4.39
CA PRO A 330 -8.42 -10.20 -4.13
C PRO A 330 -8.21 -10.66 -2.67
N GLY A 331 -7.11 -10.26 -2.04
CA GLY A 331 -6.82 -10.57 -0.64
C GLY A 331 -7.63 -9.79 0.41
N MET A 332 -8.29 -8.69 0.02
CA MET A 332 -9.27 -8.00 0.87
C MET A 332 -10.68 -8.58 0.71
N ARG A 333 -11.01 -9.06 -0.51
CA ARG A 333 -12.27 -9.81 -0.78
C ARG A 333 -12.33 -11.12 -0.01
N GLU A 334 -11.16 -11.71 0.21
CA GLU A 334 -10.88 -12.88 1.01
C GLU A 334 -9.96 -12.45 2.15
N LEU A 335 -10.42 -11.57 3.06
CA LEU A 335 -9.82 -11.53 4.38
C LEU A 335 -9.97 -12.95 4.94
N GLN A 336 -8.95 -13.76 4.66
CA GLN A 336 -8.74 -15.10 5.17
C GLN A 336 -8.43 -14.91 6.63
N LEU A 337 -9.46 -14.53 7.36
CA LEU A 337 -9.60 -14.88 8.74
C LEU A 337 -9.61 -16.40 8.75
N TRP A 338 -8.40 -16.95 8.78
CA TRP A 338 -8.10 -18.31 9.20
C TRP A 338 -8.94 -19.34 8.43
N GLU A 339 -8.78 -19.42 7.11
CA GLU A 339 -9.22 -20.61 6.34
C GLU A 339 -8.26 -21.80 6.53
N SER A 340 -7.59 -21.87 7.69
CA SER A 340 -7.25 -23.17 8.28
C SER A 340 -8.54 -23.78 8.84
N GLU A 341 -8.52 -25.07 9.14
CA GLU A 341 -9.63 -25.80 9.80
C GLU A 341 -10.19 -25.01 11.02
N ASP A 342 -9.36 -24.18 11.64
CA ASP A 342 -9.67 -23.24 12.74
C ASP A 342 -10.80 -22.22 12.46
N GLY A 343 -10.98 -21.71 11.24
CA GLY A 343 -12.02 -20.71 10.95
C GLY A 343 -13.42 -21.30 10.78
N TRP A 344 -13.48 -22.55 10.30
CA TRP A 344 -14.70 -23.34 10.28
C TRP A 344 -15.07 -23.76 11.71
N GLU A 345 -14.09 -24.23 12.50
CA GLU A 345 -14.29 -24.53 13.92
C GLU A 345 -14.78 -23.31 14.70
N ALA A 346 -14.26 -22.11 14.40
CA ALA A 346 -14.71 -20.88 15.06
C ALA A 346 -16.12 -20.43 14.62
N ALA A 347 -16.44 -20.50 13.32
CA ALA A 347 -17.73 -20.05 12.78
C ALA A 347 -18.92 -20.93 13.21
N PHE A 348 -18.64 -22.20 13.49
CA PHE A 348 -19.58 -23.22 13.95
C PHE A 348 -19.17 -23.79 15.31
N ALA A 349 -18.50 -22.98 16.15
CA ALA A 349 -17.96 -23.42 17.44
C ALA A 349 -19.04 -24.01 18.37
N ASP A 350 -20.27 -23.51 18.26
CA ASP A 350 -21.44 -24.07 18.93
C ASP A 350 -21.76 -25.50 18.48
N ILE A 351 -21.69 -25.79 17.18
CA ILE A 351 -21.87 -27.13 16.62
C ILE A 351 -20.64 -28.01 16.93
N SER A 352 -19.42 -27.50 16.81
CA SER A 352 -18.19 -28.24 17.16
C SER A 352 -18.14 -28.60 18.65
N SER A 353 -18.60 -27.72 19.54
CA SER A 353 -18.70 -28.00 20.98
C SER A 353 -19.72 -29.09 21.30
N LEU A 354 -20.85 -29.12 20.57
CA LEU A 354 -21.84 -30.20 20.66
C LEU A 354 -21.29 -31.50 20.05
N ALA A 355 -20.58 -31.42 18.93
CA ALA A 355 -19.95 -32.57 18.30
C ALA A 355 -18.93 -33.26 19.24
N ALA A 356 -18.15 -32.47 19.98
CA ALA A 356 -17.20 -32.98 20.99
C ALA A 356 -17.87 -33.70 22.17
N GLN A 357 -19.16 -33.49 22.39
CA GLN A 357 -19.96 -34.16 23.43
C GLN A 357 -20.66 -35.42 22.91
N CYS A 358 -20.50 -35.77 21.64
CA CYS A 358 -21.07 -36.99 21.10
C CYS A 358 -20.44 -38.23 21.76
N ARG A 359 -21.25 -39.26 21.95
CA ARG A 359 -20.79 -40.55 22.49
C ARG A 359 -19.65 -41.17 21.68
N PHE A 360 -19.62 -40.94 20.37
CA PHE A 360 -18.64 -41.49 19.44
C PHE A 360 -17.78 -40.38 18.83
N HIS A 361 -16.46 -40.62 18.75
CA HIS A 361 -15.50 -39.67 18.18
C HIS A 361 -15.65 -39.51 16.66
N ASP A 362 -16.19 -40.50 15.94
CA ASP A 362 -16.40 -40.51 14.50
C ASP A 362 -17.88 -40.30 14.11
N CYS A 363 -18.67 -39.72 15.01
CA CYS A 363 -20.09 -39.43 14.80
C CYS A 363 -20.28 -38.51 13.57
N ARG A 364 -21.13 -38.92 12.62
CA ARG A 364 -21.50 -38.12 11.44
C ARG A 364 -22.70 -37.22 11.68
N HIS A 365 -23.26 -37.28 12.88
CA HIS A 365 -24.40 -36.50 13.34
C HIS A 365 -25.66 -36.70 12.49
N GLU A 366 -25.90 -37.92 12.00
CA GLU A 366 -27.06 -38.26 11.16
C GLU A 366 -28.10 -39.05 11.94
N LYS A 367 -27.74 -40.24 12.42
CA LYS A 367 -28.66 -41.18 13.10
C LYS A 367 -28.01 -41.95 14.24
N GLU A 368 -26.81 -41.53 14.65
CA GLU A 368 -26.05 -42.22 15.69
C GLU A 368 -26.66 -41.97 17.07
N ASP A 369 -26.75 -43.04 17.86
CA ASP A 369 -27.25 -42.99 19.24
C ASP A 369 -26.29 -42.20 20.15
N GLY A 370 -26.83 -41.30 20.97
CA GLY A 370 -26.02 -40.43 21.85
C GLY A 370 -25.28 -39.32 21.09
N CYS A 371 -25.85 -38.85 19.98
CA CYS A 371 -25.36 -37.69 19.25
C CYS A 371 -25.91 -36.40 19.87
N ALA A 372 -25.04 -35.68 20.59
CA ALA A 372 -25.39 -34.40 21.23
C ALA A 372 -25.87 -33.32 20.24
N VAL A 373 -25.43 -33.37 18.97
CA VAL A 373 -25.91 -32.47 17.91
C VAL A 373 -27.37 -32.78 17.53
N GLN A 374 -27.73 -34.06 17.39
CA GLN A 374 -29.11 -34.47 17.09
C GLN A 374 -30.03 -34.22 18.28
N GLU A 375 -29.55 -34.43 19.51
CA GLU A 375 -30.28 -34.09 20.73
C GLU A 375 -30.55 -32.58 20.83
N ALA A 376 -29.56 -31.73 20.50
CA ALA A 376 -29.74 -30.29 20.47
C ALA A 376 -30.72 -29.82 19.38
N LEU A 377 -30.74 -30.49 18.23
CA LEU A 377 -31.72 -30.24 17.17
C LEU A 377 -33.14 -30.63 17.61
N GLN A 378 -33.30 -31.77 18.29
CA GLN A 378 -34.59 -32.23 18.80
C GLN A 378 -35.10 -31.35 19.96
N ALA A 379 -34.19 -30.88 20.82
CA ALA A 379 -34.49 -29.96 21.91
C ALA A 379 -34.73 -28.51 21.45
N GLY A 380 -34.48 -28.20 20.17
CA GLY A 380 -34.61 -26.85 19.61
C GLY A 380 -33.56 -25.85 20.10
N THR A 381 -32.50 -26.31 20.79
CA THR A 381 -31.39 -25.48 21.24
C THR A 381 -30.37 -25.23 20.14
N LEU A 382 -30.35 -26.07 19.10
CA LEU A 382 -29.67 -25.84 17.83
C LEU A 382 -30.71 -25.66 16.72
N ASP A 383 -30.59 -24.55 15.98
CA ASP A 383 -31.46 -24.26 14.85
C ASP A 383 -31.19 -25.19 13.65
N ALA A 384 -32.25 -25.70 13.02
CA ALA A 384 -32.16 -26.67 11.94
C ALA A 384 -31.57 -26.08 10.65
N ASP A 385 -31.88 -24.82 10.33
CA ASP A 385 -31.31 -24.12 9.18
C ASP A 385 -29.82 -23.85 9.39
N ARG A 386 -29.41 -23.53 10.62
CA ARG A 386 -28.00 -23.39 11.01
C ARG A 386 -27.21 -24.68 10.83
N TYR A 387 -27.76 -25.83 11.23
CA TYR A 387 -27.12 -27.13 11.00
C TYR A 387 -27.08 -27.51 9.51
N ALA A 388 -28.11 -27.17 8.73
CA ALA A 388 -28.10 -27.36 7.27
C ALA A 388 -26.98 -26.54 6.60
N ASN A 389 -26.79 -25.29 7.02
CA ASN A 389 -25.70 -24.43 6.54
C ASN A 389 -24.31 -24.99 6.91
N TYR A 390 -24.14 -25.51 8.12
CA TYR A 390 -22.92 -26.20 8.54
C TYR A 390 -22.58 -27.36 7.59
N ARG A 391 -23.52 -28.27 7.33
CA ARG A 391 -23.33 -29.42 6.43
C ARG A 391 -23.06 -29.00 4.99
N LYS A 392 -23.71 -27.94 4.51
CA LYS A 392 -23.47 -27.39 3.18
C LYS A 392 -22.04 -26.86 3.06
N THR A 393 -21.62 -26.04 4.03
CA THR A 393 -20.28 -25.42 4.07
C THR A 393 -19.18 -26.49 4.17
N GLU A 394 -19.37 -27.50 5.02
CA GLU A 394 -18.45 -28.65 5.14
C GLU A 394 -18.23 -29.36 3.80
N ARG A 395 -19.29 -29.59 3.02
CA ARG A 395 -19.18 -30.21 1.68
C ARG A 395 -18.44 -29.32 0.69
N GLU A 396 -18.68 -28.01 0.73
CA GLU A 396 -17.99 -27.05 -0.14
C GLU A 396 -16.50 -26.99 0.16
N LEU A 397 -16.11 -26.94 1.44
CA LEU A 397 -14.71 -26.98 1.87
C LEU A 397 -14.03 -28.29 1.47
N ALA A 398 -14.69 -29.43 1.71
CA ALA A 398 -14.17 -30.74 1.29
C ALA A 398 -13.98 -30.83 -0.24
N HIS A 399 -14.87 -30.20 -1.02
CA HIS A 399 -14.75 -30.13 -2.47
C HIS A 399 -13.57 -29.24 -2.91
N GLN A 400 -13.38 -28.08 -2.28
CA GLN A 400 -12.25 -27.18 -2.54
C GLN A 400 -10.91 -27.85 -2.22
N ALA A 401 -10.78 -28.47 -1.04
CA ALA A 401 -9.58 -29.18 -0.64
C ALA A 401 -9.19 -30.29 -1.63
N ARG A 402 -10.17 -31.05 -2.14
CA ARG A 402 -9.94 -32.06 -3.20
C ARG A 402 -9.43 -31.43 -4.50
N LYS A 403 -9.98 -30.28 -4.89
CA LYS A 403 -9.58 -29.55 -6.11
C LYS A 403 -8.16 -28.99 -5.98
N GLU A 404 -7.81 -28.44 -4.83
CA GLU A 404 -6.45 -27.96 -4.53
C GLU A 404 -5.43 -29.10 -4.52
N GLN A 405 -5.73 -30.22 -3.85
CA GLN A 405 -4.87 -31.40 -3.87
C GLN A 405 -4.67 -31.93 -5.30
N ALA A 406 -5.71 -31.93 -6.13
CA ALA A 406 -5.62 -32.32 -7.53
C ALA A 406 -4.76 -31.35 -8.35
N ASN A 407 -4.88 -30.04 -8.13
CA ASN A 407 -4.08 -29.00 -8.79
C ASN A 407 -2.60 -29.09 -8.37
N THR A 408 -2.32 -29.24 -7.08
CA THR A 408 -0.97 -29.42 -6.55
C THR A 408 -0.31 -30.70 -7.09
N ARG A 409 -1.07 -31.80 -7.22
CA ARG A 409 -0.60 -33.03 -7.88
C ARG A 409 -0.31 -32.84 -9.37
N ARG A 410 -1.13 -32.05 -10.08
CA ARG A 410 -0.92 -31.72 -11.50
C ARG A 410 0.32 -30.83 -11.69
N GLN A 411 0.52 -29.82 -10.85
CA GLN A 411 1.71 -28.95 -10.88
C GLN A 411 2.99 -29.74 -10.57
N LYS A 412 2.98 -30.61 -9.56
CA LYS A 412 4.11 -31.51 -9.24
C LYS A 412 4.42 -32.53 -10.36
N LYS A 413 3.42 -32.93 -11.15
CA LYS A 413 3.63 -33.79 -12.34
C LYS A 413 4.18 -33.00 -13.54
N GLN A 414 3.82 -31.74 -13.69
CA GLN A 414 4.34 -30.87 -14.76
C GLN A 414 5.79 -30.43 -14.50
N SER A 415 6.18 -30.18 -13.25
CA SER A 415 7.56 -29.83 -12.88
C SER A 415 8.54 -31.01 -12.93
N LYS A 416 8.04 -32.26 -12.98
CA LYS A 416 8.85 -33.49 -13.08
C LYS A 416 9.03 -34.03 -14.51
N LYS A 417 8.51 -33.37 -15.55
CA LYS A 417 8.82 -33.77 -16.94
C LYS A 417 10.26 -33.33 -17.27
N PRO A 418 11.19 -34.24 -17.59
CA PRO A 418 12.51 -33.85 -18.10
C PRO A 418 12.32 -33.20 -19.47
N GLY A 419 12.92 -32.02 -19.68
CA GLY A 419 12.90 -31.32 -20.96
C GLY A 419 13.39 -32.24 -22.09
N GLY A 420 12.50 -32.54 -23.03
CA GLY A 420 12.82 -33.31 -24.23
C GLY A 420 13.83 -32.56 -25.10
N LYS A 421 14.86 -33.31 -25.51
CA LYS A 421 15.90 -32.96 -26.48
C LYS A 421 15.31 -32.25 -27.72
N HIS A 422 15.68 -30.99 -27.98
CA HIS A 422 15.78 -30.41 -29.32
C HIS A 422 16.50 -29.05 -29.27
N ALA A 423 17.80 -29.02 -29.61
CA ALA A 423 18.48 -27.94 -30.33
C ALA A 423 19.99 -28.22 -30.44
N ALA A 424 20.39 -29.08 -31.38
CA ALA A 424 21.75 -29.11 -31.89
C ALA A 424 21.73 -29.52 -33.36
N ARG A 425 21.18 -28.64 -34.21
CA ARG A 425 21.35 -28.73 -35.66
C ARG A 425 21.20 -27.35 -36.29
N SER A 426 22.34 -26.77 -36.60
CA SER A 426 22.65 -25.84 -37.70
C SER A 426 23.50 -24.68 -37.20
N ARG A 427 24.76 -24.73 -37.60
CA ARG A 427 25.67 -23.62 -37.90
C ARG A 427 27.05 -24.25 -38.12
N ASN A 428 27.30 -24.64 -39.36
CA ASN A 428 28.61 -24.54 -40.01
C ASN A 428 28.44 -24.94 -41.48
N ALA A 429 28.12 -23.93 -42.29
CA ALA A 429 28.34 -23.93 -43.72
C ALA A 429 28.71 -22.49 -44.08
N HIS A 430 30.01 -22.23 -44.22
CA HIS A 430 30.68 -21.27 -45.09
C HIS A 430 31.97 -20.70 -44.48
N ALA A 431 33.08 -21.38 -44.80
CA ALA A 431 34.43 -20.88 -45.04
C ALA A 431 35.22 -22.15 -45.39
N GLY A 432 35.57 -22.47 -46.63
CA GLY A 432 36.30 -21.66 -47.60
C GLY A 432 37.50 -22.50 -48.02
N SER A 433 37.34 -23.33 -49.05
CA SER A 433 38.45 -24.06 -49.68
C SER A 433 38.94 -23.26 -50.87
N TYR A 434 40.06 -22.57 -50.73
CA TYR A 434 40.88 -22.12 -51.86
C TYR A 434 42.34 -22.01 -51.39
N PHE A 435 43.26 -22.51 -52.23
CA PHE A 435 44.73 -22.53 -52.14
C PHE A 435 45.44 -23.72 -51.47
N GLU A 436 45.44 -24.85 -52.18
CA GLU A 436 46.63 -25.64 -52.57
C GLU A 436 46.88 -25.29 -54.06
N LEU A 437 48.06 -25.18 -54.66
CA LEU A 437 49.47 -25.38 -54.32
C LEU A 437 50.28 -24.52 -55.32
N MET A 438 51.41 -23.97 -54.89
CA MET A 438 52.53 -23.75 -55.81
C MET A 438 53.19 -25.11 -56.02
N ASP A 439 53.22 -25.59 -57.25
CA ASP A 439 54.43 -26.08 -57.92
C ASP A 439 54.12 -26.34 -59.41
N GLU A 440 54.97 -25.75 -60.25
CA GLU A 440 55.12 -25.83 -61.72
C GLU A 440 54.10 -25.16 -62.65
#